data_AF-A0A3S4HC72-F1
#
_entry.id   AF-A0A3S4HC72-F1
#
_cell.length_a   1.000
_cell.length_b   1.000
_cell.length_c   1.000
_cell.angle_alpha   90.00
_cell.angle_beta   90.00
_cell.angle_gamma   90.00
#
_symmetry.space_group_name_H-M   'P 1'
#
loop_
_entity.id
_entity.type
_entity.pdbx_description
1 polymer ?
#
loop_
_entity_poly.entity_id
_entity_poly.type
_entity_poly.pdbx_seq_one_letter_code
_entity_poly.pdbx_strand_id
1 'polypeptide(L)'
;MASRPIPEVLRVPQKQTGGGVSGLWRHDWANREYIQQEADFPQTKVFDAGCDFIHKNHAEDNWLLQVETFDPHEPFYTTEEYLSLYDDEWQGPHYDWPRGKVSESEEAIAHIRCRYRALVSMCDRNLGRILDLMDEHDLWRDTMLIVGTDHGFLLGEHGWWAKNQMPYYNEVANNPLFIWDPRSAVCGARRQSLVQMIDWAPTLLDYFQQPIPADMQGQPLAKVIASDEPVRGRRAVWRV
;
A
#
# COMPACT_ATOMS: atom_id res chain seq x y z
N MET A 1 -22.19 26.55 -0.76
CA MET A 1 -20.88 27.15 -1.15
C MET A 1 -20.65 26.82 -2.61
N ALA A 2 -20.25 27.78 -3.44
CA ALA A 2 -19.82 27.48 -4.81
C ALA A 2 -18.46 26.76 -4.72
N SER A 3 -18.38 25.54 -5.29
CA SER A 3 -17.14 24.77 -5.36
C SER A 3 -16.06 25.58 -6.06
N ARG A 4 -14.81 25.50 -5.61
CA ARG A 4 -13.68 26.11 -6.31
C ARG A 4 -13.60 25.56 -7.74
N PRO A 5 -13.23 26.39 -8.73
CA PRO A 5 -13.04 25.89 -10.08
C PRO A 5 -11.89 24.87 -10.09
N ILE A 6 -12.13 23.72 -10.72
CA ILE A 6 -11.10 22.71 -10.98
C ILE A 6 -10.01 23.38 -11.84
N PRO A 7 -8.72 23.29 -11.46
CA PRO A 7 -7.64 23.88 -12.25
C PRO A 7 -7.51 23.22 -13.61
N GLU A 8 -6.69 23.80 -14.48
CA GLU A 8 -6.29 23.12 -15.71
C GLU A 8 -5.53 21.83 -15.36
N VAL A 9 -5.94 20.72 -15.97
CA VAL A 9 -5.34 19.40 -15.74
C VAL A 9 -4.80 18.83 -17.04
N LEU A 10 -3.66 18.15 -16.98
CA LEU A 10 -3.03 17.56 -18.16
C LEU A 10 -3.96 16.50 -18.78
N ARG A 11 -4.65 15.75 -17.93
CA ARG A 11 -5.56 14.70 -18.35
C ARG A 11 -6.69 14.52 -17.34
N VAL A 12 -7.92 14.54 -17.85
CA VAL A 12 -9.10 14.17 -17.06
C VAL A 12 -9.19 12.63 -17.02
N PRO A 13 -9.29 12.00 -15.84
CA PRO A 13 -9.37 10.55 -15.74
C PRO A 13 -10.65 10.03 -16.41
N GLN A 14 -10.50 8.98 -17.22
CA GLN A 14 -11.61 8.34 -17.93
C GLN A 14 -12.22 7.18 -17.12
N LYS A 15 -13.39 6.66 -17.52
CA LYS A 15 -14.00 5.45 -16.93
C LYS A 15 -13.18 4.18 -17.17
N GLN A 16 -13.31 3.19 -16.28
CA GLN A 16 -12.62 1.90 -16.42
C GLN A 16 -12.99 1.14 -17.70
N THR A 17 -14.23 1.24 -18.14
CA THR A 17 -14.76 0.62 -19.37
C THR A 17 -14.34 1.33 -20.67
N GLY A 18 -13.55 2.42 -20.57
CA GLY A 18 -13.26 3.32 -21.68
C GLY A 18 -14.40 4.30 -21.95
N GLY A 19 -14.06 5.45 -22.54
CA GLY A 19 -15.00 6.50 -22.92
C GLY A 19 -15.58 7.31 -21.76
N GLY A 20 -15.59 8.64 -21.91
CA GLY A 20 -16.17 9.57 -20.93
C GLY A 20 -15.35 9.76 -19.65
N VAL A 21 -15.69 10.82 -18.92
CA VAL A 21 -15.03 11.21 -17.66
C VAL A 21 -15.39 10.23 -16.54
N SER A 22 -14.42 9.89 -15.69
CA SER A 22 -14.65 9.14 -14.46
C SER A 22 -15.68 9.86 -13.59
N GLY A 23 -16.72 9.15 -13.14
CA GLY A 23 -17.72 9.73 -12.23
C GLY A 23 -17.10 10.26 -10.93
N LEU A 24 -15.96 9.70 -10.52
CA LEU A 24 -15.24 10.08 -9.32
C LEU A 24 -14.45 11.39 -9.47
N TRP A 25 -14.20 11.87 -10.69
CA TRP A 25 -13.30 13.01 -10.92
C TRP A 25 -13.76 14.28 -10.20
N ARG A 26 -15.04 14.64 -10.33
CA ARG A 26 -15.56 15.84 -9.64
C ARG A 26 -15.67 15.64 -8.14
N HIS A 27 -15.94 14.42 -7.69
CA HIS A 27 -16.02 14.09 -6.27
C HIS A 27 -14.66 14.19 -5.60
N ASP A 28 -13.58 13.76 -6.28
CA ASP A 28 -12.20 13.92 -5.81
C ASP A 28 -11.87 15.39 -5.56
N TRP A 29 -12.09 16.29 -6.53
CA TRP A 29 -11.85 17.72 -6.32
C TRP A 29 -12.69 18.31 -5.19
N ALA A 30 -13.96 17.93 -5.08
CA ALA A 30 -14.79 18.37 -3.96
C ALA A 30 -14.25 17.86 -2.62
N ASN A 31 -13.77 16.61 -2.55
CA ASN A 31 -13.19 16.03 -1.34
C ASN A 31 -11.91 16.74 -0.92
N ARG A 32 -11.07 17.16 -1.87
CA ARG A 32 -9.84 17.92 -1.60
C ARG A 32 -10.10 19.28 -0.95
N GLU A 33 -11.29 19.85 -1.11
CA GLU A 33 -11.67 21.07 -0.36
C GLU A 33 -11.79 20.82 1.15
N TYR A 34 -11.98 19.57 1.58
CA TYR A 34 -12.04 19.18 2.99
C TYR A 34 -10.70 18.63 3.52
N ILE A 35 -9.70 18.44 2.66
CA ILE A 35 -8.37 17.96 3.03
C ILE A 35 -7.43 19.17 3.02
N GLN A 36 -7.24 19.79 4.18
CA GLN A 36 -6.45 21.03 4.31
C GLN A 36 -5.07 20.79 4.93
N GLN A 37 -4.93 19.71 5.70
CA GLN A 37 -3.71 19.33 6.41
C GLN A 37 -3.57 17.80 6.46
N GLU A 38 -2.38 17.30 6.82
CA GLU A 38 -2.10 15.85 6.86
C GLU A 38 -3.12 15.07 7.69
N ALA A 39 -3.56 15.61 8.84
CA ALA A 39 -4.56 14.99 9.71
C ALA A 39 -5.95 14.82 9.05
N ASP A 40 -6.23 15.53 7.95
CA ASP A 40 -7.49 15.38 7.24
C ASP A 40 -7.48 14.20 6.26
N PHE A 41 -6.30 13.72 5.87
CA PHE A 41 -6.15 12.64 4.90
C PHE A 41 -6.78 11.33 5.43
N PRO A 42 -7.49 10.58 4.57
CA PRO A 42 -8.05 9.28 4.96
C PRO A 42 -7.00 8.32 5.51
N GLN A 43 -5.80 8.23 4.92
CA GLN A 43 -4.73 7.37 5.44
C GLN A 43 -4.36 7.74 6.88
N THR A 44 -4.15 9.03 7.16
CA THR A 44 -3.71 9.49 8.48
C THR A 44 -4.77 9.17 9.53
N LYS A 45 -6.05 9.39 9.22
CA LYS A 45 -7.18 9.04 10.11
C LYS A 45 -7.27 7.54 10.40
N VAL A 46 -7.00 6.70 9.40
CA VAL A 46 -6.97 5.24 9.60
C VAL A 46 -5.80 4.84 10.50
N PHE A 47 -4.61 5.43 10.29
CA PHE A 47 -3.47 5.21 11.16
C PHE A 47 -3.68 5.78 12.58
N ASP A 48 -4.36 6.92 12.73
CA ASP A 48 -4.79 7.46 14.03
C ASP A 48 -5.67 6.46 14.77
N ALA A 49 -6.66 5.87 14.09
CA ALA A 49 -7.52 4.85 14.67
C ALA A 49 -6.75 3.58 15.06
N GLY A 50 -5.76 3.17 14.26
CA GLY A 50 -4.86 2.06 14.57
C GLY A 50 -3.97 2.35 15.78
N CYS A 51 -3.39 3.55 15.87
CA CYS A 51 -2.62 4.00 17.02
C CYS A 51 -3.49 4.01 18.28
N ASP A 52 -4.69 4.59 18.21
CA ASP A 52 -5.67 4.61 19.29
C ASP A 52 -6.05 3.21 19.76
N PHE A 53 -6.19 2.26 18.84
CA PHE A 53 -6.45 0.87 19.17
C PHE A 53 -5.30 0.29 20.00
N ILE A 54 -4.05 0.45 19.54
CA ILE A 54 -2.88 -0.06 20.26
C ILE A 54 -2.79 0.57 21.65
N HIS A 55 -2.92 1.89 21.77
CA HIS A 55 -2.90 2.57 23.08
C HIS A 55 -3.90 1.97 24.08
N LYS A 56 -5.12 1.66 23.62
CA LYS A 56 -6.19 1.13 24.47
C LYS A 56 -6.02 -0.36 24.80
N ASN A 57 -5.38 -1.14 23.93
CA ASN A 57 -5.40 -2.60 23.99
C ASN A 57 -4.02 -3.26 24.09
N HIS A 58 -2.91 -2.51 24.14
CA HIS A 58 -1.56 -3.06 24.17
C HIS A 58 -1.29 -4.03 25.34
N ALA A 59 -2.04 -3.90 26.44
CA ALA A 59 -1.95 -4.77 27.61
C ALA A 59 -2.92 -5.97 27.57
N GLU A 60 -3.79 -6.04 26.57
CA GLU A 60 -4.73 -7.14 26.36
C GLU A 60 -4.13 -8.17 25.39
N ASP A 61 -4.62 -9.41 25.48
CA ASP A 61 -4.17 -10.52 24.65
C ASP A 61 -5.22 -10.87 23.56
N ASN A 62 -4.81 -11.62 22.54
CA ASN A 62 -5.67 -12.19 21.49
C ASN A 62 -6.43 -11.16 20.65
N TRP A 63 -5.81 -10.01 20.37
CA TRP A 63 -6.34 -9.04 19.42
C TRP A 63 -5.77 -9.23 18.01
N LEU A 64 -6.54 -8.81 17.01
CA LEU A 64 -6.11 -8.65 15.63
C LEU A 64 -6.44 -7.22 15.20
N LEU A 65 -5.42 -6.48 14.78
CA LEU A 65 -5.56 -5.14 14.20
C LEU A 65 -5.18 -5.19 12.72
N GLN A 66 -6.11 -4.84 11.85
CA GLN A 66 -5.86 -4.60 10.42
C GLN A 66 -5.93 -3.09 10.16
N VAL A 67 -4.79 -2.51 9.81
CA VAL A 67 -4.69 -1.11 9.36
C VAL A 67 -4.57 -1.13 7.84
N GLU A 68 -5.64 -0.78 7.14
CA GLU A 68 -5.71 -0.80 5.67
C GLU A 68 -6.05 0.59 5.14
N THR A 69 -5.16 1.14 4.32
CA THR A 69 -5.35 2.45 3.68
C THR A 69 -5.43 2.29 2.17
N PHE A 70 -6.20 3.17 1.54
CA PHE A 70 -6.30 3.20 0.08
C PHE A 70 -5.03 3.73 -0.59
N ASP A 71 -4.30 4.62 0.08
CA ASP A 71 -3.01 5.12 -0.40
C ASP A 71 -1.96 3.99 -0.42
N PRO A 72 -1.04 3.95 -1.43
CA PRO A 72 -0.72 5.01 -2.38
C PRO A 72 -1.47 4.93 -3.73
N HIS A 73 -2.71 4.43 -3.76
CA HIS A 73 -3.54 4.40 -4.98
C HIS A 73 -3.71 5.80 -5.61
N GLU A 74 -3.93 5.85 -6.93
CA GLU A 74 -4.23 7.09 -7.64
C GLU A 74 -5.59 7.73 -7.21
N PRO A 75 -5.72 9.06 -7.17
CA PRO A 75 -4.72 10.06 -7.51
C PRO A 75 -3.60 10.21 -6.47
N PHE A 76 -2.37 10.44 -6.93
CA PHE A 76 -1.16 10.62 -6.11
C PHE A 76 -1.15 11.99 -5.44
N TYR A 77 -2.11 12.19 -4.54
CA TYR A 77 -2.34 13.41 -3.80
C TYR A 77 -1.74 13.30 -2.41
N THR A 78 -0.90 14.25 -2.05
CA THR A 78 -0.27 14.38 -0.73
C THR A 78 0.02 15.87 -0.45
N THR A 79 0.58 16.18 0.72
CA THR A 79 0.91 17.55 1.15
C THR A 79 2.20 18.06 0.51
N GLU A 80 2.39 19.38 0.55
CA GLU A 80 3.62 20.03 0.07
C GLU A 80 4.87 19.55 0.83
N GLU A 81 4.72 19.19 2.10
CA GLU A 81 5.80 18.63 2.92
C GLU A 81 6.42 17.41 2.24
N TYR A 82 5.62 16.44 1.81
CA TYR A 82 6.13 15.24 1.14
C TYR A 82 6.53 15.49 -0.32
N LEU A 83 5.84 16.40 -1.02
CA LEU A 83 6.24 16.77 -2.38
C LEU A 83 7.64 17.39 -2.41
N SER A 84 7.95 18.23 -1.43
CA SER A 84 9.25 18.92 -1.32
C SER A 84 10.44 18.00 -1.04
N LEU A 85 10.21 16.72 -0.70
CA LEU A 85 11.26 15.71 -0.53
C LEU A 85 11.87 15.25 -1.85
N TYR A 86 11.21 15.55 -2.97
CA TYR A 86 11.59 15.08 -4.29
C TYR A 86 11.72 16.25 -5.26
N ASP A 87 12.84 16.29 -5.99
CA ASP A 87 13.02 17.26 -7.06
C ASP A 87 12.06 16.95 -8.22
N ASP A 88 11.16 17.89 -8.50
CA ASP A 88 10.17 17.80 -9.57
C ASP A 88 10.15 19.09 -10.39
N GLU A 89 10.60 19.00 -11.63
CA GLU A 89 10.77 20.15 -12.52
C GLU A 89 9.53 20.40 -13.40
N TRP A 90 8.44 19.66 -13.21
CA TRP A 90 7.23 19.78 -14.02
C TRP A 90 6.60 21.18 -13.94
N GLN A 91 6.45 21.82 -15.11
CA GLN A 91 5.83 23.15 -15.25
C GLN A 91 4.49 23.11 -16.01
N GLY A 92 3.98 21.92 -16.32
CA GLY A 92 2.72 21.78 -17.06
C GLY A 92 1.48 21.83 -16.16
N PRO A 93 0.29 21.57 -16.73
CA PRO A 93 -0.96 21.55 -15.97
C PRO A 93 -0.96 20.49 -14.85
N HIS A 94 -1.89 20.59 -13.91
CA HIS A 94 -2.01 19.65 -12.78
C HIS A 94 -2.17 18.20 -13.27
N TYR A 95 -1.37 17.29 -12.73
CA TYR A 95 -1.40 15.88 -13.12
C TYR A 95 -0.98 14.95 -11.98
N ASP A 96 -1.95 14.25 -11.40
CA ASP A 96 -1.71 13.28 -10.31
C ASP A 96 -2.53 12.00 -10.47
N TRP A 97 -3.33 11.90 -11.52
CA TRP A 97 -4.22 10.76 -11.77
C TRP A 97 -3.88 10.06 -13.10
N PRO A 98 -2.76 9.33 -13.17
CA PRO A 98 -2.35 8.64 -14.38
C PRO A 98 -3.26 7.44 -14.66
N ARG A 99 -3.56 7.18 -15.94
CA ARG A 99 -4.46 6.07 -16.29
C ARG A 99 -4.32 5.58 -17.73
N GLY A 100 -4.37 4.25 -17.90
CA GLY A 100 -4.43 3.61 -19.21
C GLY A 100 -3.10 3.62 -19.96
N LYS A 101 -3.15 3.66 -21.30
CA LYS A 101 -1.94 3.69 -22.12
C LYS A 101 -1.21 5.02 -21.92
N VAL A 102 0.10 4.94 -21.75
CA VAL A 102 0.99 6.09 -21.68
C VAL A 102 0.91 6.84 -23.02
N SER A 103 0.63 8.13 -22.93
CA SER A 103 0.66 9.07 -24.06
C SER A 103 1.31 10.41 -23.66
N GLU A 104 1.67 10.54 -22.39
CA GLU A 104 2.33 11.68 -21.80
C GLU A 104 3.82 11.75 -22.19
N SER A 105 4.43 12.93 -22.06
CA SER A 105 5.87 13.09 -22.29
C SER A 105 6.70 12.45 -21.18
N GLU A 106 8.01 12.29 -21.40
CA GLU A 106 8.91 11.72 -20.39
C GLU A 106 8.95 12.57 -19.11
N GLU A 107 8.84 13.89 -19.23
CA GLU A 107 8.79 14.82 -18.10
C GLU A 107 7.51 14.63 -17.28
N ALA A 108 6.36 14.45 -17.93
CA ALA A 108 5.09 14.18 -17.24
C ALA A 108 5.08 12.78 -16.58
N ILE A 109 5.76 11.79 -17.16
CA ILE A 109 5.94 10.47 -16.54
C ILE A 109 6.82 10.59 -15.29
N ALA A 110 7.93 11.34 -15.38
CA ALA A 110 8.82 11.60 -14.25
C ALA A 110 8.08 12.33 -13.12
N HIS A 111 7.27 13.34 -13.44
CA HIS A 111 6.39 14.04 -12.51
C HIS A 111 5.50 13.08 -11.70
N ILE A 112 4.78 12.19 -12.39
CA ILE A 112 3.91 11.20 -11.73
C ILE A 112 4.70 10.25 -10.82
N ARG A 113 5.89 9.83 -11.24
CA ARG A 113 6.78 9.00 -10.40
C ARG A 113 7.26 9.76 -9.16
N CYS A 114 7.54 11.06 -9.26
CA CYS A 114 7.82 11.91 -8.10
C CYS A 114 6.63 11.97 -7.15
N ARG A 115 5.43 12.24 -7.66
CA ARG A 115 4.20 12.28 -6.84
C ARG A 115 3.89 10.95 -6.15
N TYR A 116 4.06 9.82 -6.85
CA TYR A 116 3.89 8.50 -6.25
C TYR A 116 4.86 8.28 -5.09
N ARG A 117 6.15 8.60 -5.28
CA ARG A 117 7.16 8.48 -4.21
C ARG A 117 6.83 9.37 -3.01
N ALA A 118 6.40 10.60 -3.25
CA ALA A 118 5.94 11.51 -2.19
C ALA A 118 4.78 10.92 -1.37
N LEU A 119 3.78 10.35 -2.03
CA LEU A 119 2.67 9.70 -1.34
C LEU A 119 3.13 8.46 -0.54
N VAL A 120 4.06 7.68 -1.09
CA VAL A 120 4.67 6.55 -0.36
C VAL A 120 5.44 7.03 0.87
N SER A 121 6.13 8.17 0.84
CA SER A 121 6.77 8.74 2.04
C SER A 121 5.78 9.09 3.14
N MET A 122 4.60 9.58 2.78
CA MET A 122 3.53 9.82 3.75
C MET A 122 3.02 8.51 4.38
N CYS A 123 2.84 7.46 3.56
CA CYS A 123 2.50 6.13 4.06
C CYS A 123 3.59 5.59 5.00
N ASP A 124 4.87 5.75 4.65
CA ASP A 124 6.01 5.32 5.45
C ASP A 124 6.07 6.06 6.79
N ARG A 125 5.86 7.38 6.80
CA ARG A 125 5.77 8.18 8.02
C ARG A 125 4.65 7.70 8.94
N ASN A 126 3.48 7.40 8.38
CA ASN A 126 2.33 6.89 9.13
C ASN A 126 2.56 5.48 9.68
N LEU A 127 3.19 4.58 8.90
CA LEU A 127 3.62 3.27 9.37
C LEU A 127 4.61 3.41 10.54
N GLY A 128 5.57 4.33 10.45
CA GLY A 128 6.53 4.62 11.50
C GLY A 128 5.87 4.88 12.86
N ARG A 129 4.70 5.53 12.90
CA ARG A 129 3.96 5.78 14.14
C ARG A 129 3.48 4.49 14.81
N ILE A 130 3.08 3.47 14.04
CA ILE A 130 2.72 2.16 14.58
C ILE A 130 3.97 1.46 15.11
N LEU A 131 5.09 1.54 14.39
CA LEU A 131 6.36 0.95 14.82
C LEU A 131 6.88 1.60 16.11
N ASP A 132 6.77 2.93 16.23
CA ASP A 132 7.10 3.68 17.45
C ASP A 132 6.29 3.16 18.66
N LEU A 133 5.01 2.83 18.47
CA LEU A 133 4.17 2.24 19.53
C LEU A 133 4.55 0.79 19.85
N MET A 134 5.01 0.03 18.86
CA MET A 134 5.55 -1.31 19.11
C MET A 134 6.82 -1.24 19.97
N ASP A 135 7.67 -0.24 19.75
CA ASP A 135 8.85 0.03 20.59
C ASP A 135 8.44 0.52 21.99
N GLU A 136 7.53 1.49 22.08
CA GLU A 136 7.08 2.09 23.35
C GLU A 136 6.48 1.05 24.31
N HIS A 137 5.69 0.13 23.79
CA HIS A 137 4.94 -0.85 24.58
C HIS A 137 5.58 -2.26 24.61
N ASP A 138 6.82 -2.42 24.14
CA ASP A 138 7.54 -3.72 24.11
C ASP A 138 6.77 -4.82 23.35
N LEU A 139 6.01 -4.45 22.32
CA LEU A 139 5.11 -5.35 21.59
C LEU A 139 5.84 -6.36 20.73
N TRP A 140 7.08 -6.08 20.33
CA TRP A 140 7.91 -6.97 19.51
C TRP A 140 8.10 -8.36 20.10
N ARG A 141 7.92 -8.53 21.41
CA ARG A 141 8.10 -9.82 22.09
C ARG A 141 6.95 -10.81 21.88
N ASP A 142 5.76 -10.32 21.58
CA ASP A 142 4.55 -11.15 21.55
C ASP A 142 3.52 -10.72 20.49
N THR A 143 3.88 -9.78 19.62
CA THR A 143 3.03 -9.32 18.50
C THR A 143 3.67 -9.68 17.17
N MET A 144 2.94 -10.40 16.32
CA MET A 144 3.28 -10.56 14.91
C MET A 144 2.92 -9.29 14.12
N LEU A 145 3.84 -8.80 13.30
CA LEU A 145 3.60 -7.69 12.37
C LEU A 145 3.72 -8.19 10.94
N ILE A 146 2.71 -7.93 10.10
CA ILE A 146 2.73 -8.20 8.67
C ILE A 146 2.52 -6.86 7.95
N VAL A 147 3.45 -6.48 7.08
CA VAL A 147 3.35 -5.30 6.21
C VAL A 147 3.43 -5.76 4.77
N GLY A 148 2.43 -5.43 3.96
CA GLY A 148 2.39 -5.76 2.55
C GLY A 148 1.38 -4.93 1.77
N THR A 149 1.18 -5.30 0.51
CA THR A 149 0.22 -4.64 -0.40
C THR A 149 -0.58 -5.69 -1.18
N ASP A 150 -1.79 -5.34 -1.59
CA ASP A 150 -2.70 -6.18 -2.37
C ASP A 150 -2.18 -6.39 -3.81
N HIS A 151 -1.66 -5.33 -4.41
CA HIS A 151 -1.00 -5.31 -5.71
C HIS A 151 0.01 -4.16 -5.80
N GLY A 152 0.89 -4.22 -6.80
CA GLY A 152 1.70 -3.09 -7.24
C GLY A 152 1.00 -2.23 -8.29
N PHE A 153 1.77 -1.34 -8.94
CA PHE A 153 1.24 -0.34 -9.87
C PHE A 153 2.24 -0.07 -11.00
N LEU A 154 1.80 -0.10 -12.27
CA LEU A 154 2.63 0.35 -13.38
C LEU A 154 2.69 1.88 -13.38
N LEU A 155 3.90 2.42 -13.25
CA LEU A 155 4.25 3.83 -13.28
C LEU A 155 4.82 4.22 -14.64
N GLY A 156 4.25 3.68 -15.72
CA GLY A 156 4.65 3.94 -17.11
C GLY A 156 5.48 2.81 -17.73
N GLU A 157 5.89 1.81 -16.93
CA GLU A 157 6.53 0.60 -17.45
C GLU A 157 5.63 -0.07 -18.48
N HIS A 158 6.26 -0.67 -19.49
CA HIS A 158 5.58 -1.32 -20.61
C HIS A 158 4.58 -0.41 -21.37
N GLY A 159 4.67 0.92 -21.22
CA GLY A 159 3.78 1.89 -21.87
C GLY A 159 2.38 1.96 -21.25
N TRP A 160 2.24 1.56 -19.98
CA TRP A 160 0.96 1.51 -19.29
C TRP A 160 1.02 2.10 -17.88
N TRP A 161 -0.13 2.61 -17.43
CA TRP A 161 -0.40 3.01 -16.06
C TRP A 161 -1.34 2.01 -15.37
N ALA A 162 -1.24 1.89 -14.05
CA ALA A 162 -2.10 1.09 -13.17
C ALA A 162 -1.89 -0.45 -13.23
N LYS A 163 -2.88 -1.24 -12.79
CA LYS A 163 -2.71 -2.67 -12.44
C LYS A 163 -3.52 -3.68 -13.28
N ASN A 164 -4.35 -3.22 -14.20
CA ASN A 164 -5.29 -4.08 -14.95
C ASN A 164 -4.89 -4.32 -16.40
N GLN A 165 -3.59 -4.36 -16.71
CA GLN A 165 -3.09 -4.61 -18.06
C GLN A 165 -2.49 -6.00 -18.15
N MET A 166 -2.84 -6.74 -19.20
CA MET A 166 -2.30 -8.06 -19.46
C MET A 166 -1.05 -7.96 -20.35
N PRO A 167 -0.03 -8.80 -20.14
CA PRO A 167 0.11 -9.79 -19.05
C PRO A 167 0.38 -9.16 -17.67
N TYR A 168 0.16 -9.92 -16.59
CA TYR A 168 0.50 -9.46 -15.24
C TYR A 168 2.03 -9.40 -15.07
N TYR A 169 2.56 -8.18 -15.02
CA TYR A 169 3.98 -7.91 -14.83
C TYR A 169 4.39 -7.99 -13.35
N ASN A 170 5.69 -8.13 -13.10
CA ASN A 170 6.21 -8.24 -11.73
C ASN A 170 5.97 -6.96 -10.92
N GLU A 171 5.97 -5.80 -11.56
CA GLU A 171 5.67 -4.50 -10.97
C GLU A 171 4.26 -4.44 -10.37
N VAL A 172 3.33 -5.29 -10.84
CA VAL A 172 1.95 -5.34 -10.37
C VAL A 172 1.74 -6.41 -9.31
N ALA A 173 2.59 -7.43 -9.25
CA ALA A 173 2.22 -8.60 -8.47
C ALA A 173 3.37 -9.30 -7.74
N ASN A 174 4.61 -8.88 -7.98
CA ASN A 174 5.70 -9.15 -7.06
C ASN A 174 5.73 -8.09 -5.95
N ASN A 175 4.82 -8.23 -5.01
CA ASN A 175 4.54 -7.23 -3.99
C ASN A 175 5.57 -7.28 -2.84
N PRO A 176 5.90 -6.14 -2.21
CA PRO A 176 6.62 -6.13 -0.94
C PRO A 176 5.84 -6.88 0.14
N LEU A 177 6.57 -7.67 0.94
CA LEU A 177 6.05 -8.37 2.10
C LEU A 177 7.13 -8.42 3.18
N PHE A 178 6.85 -7.83 4.33
CA PHE A 178 7.66 -7.88 5.53
C PHE A 178 6.86 -8.56 6.63
N ILE A 179 7.49 -9.52 7.32
CA ILE A 179 6.85 -10.23 8.44
C ILE A 179 7.82 -10.30 9.60
N TRP A 180 7.37 -9.82 10.75
CA TRP A 180 7.96 -10.10 12.06
C TRP A 180 7.13 -11.17 12.74
N ASP A 181 7.74 -12.32 13.07
CA ASP A 181 7.12 -13.37 13.87
C ASP A 181 7.91 -13.55 15.18
N PRO A 182 7.36 -13.14 16.34
CA PRO A 182 8.07 -13.18 17.62
C PRO A 182 8.45 -14.61 18.04
N ARG A 183 7.76 -15.64 17.53
CA ARG A 183 8.07 -17.06 17.83
C ARG A 183 9.43 -17.47 17.29
N SER A 184 9.83 -16.89 16.15
CA SER A 184 11.13 -17.15 15.51
C SER A 184 12.17 -16.08 15.82
N ALA A 185 11.72 -14.83 16.01
CA ALA A 185 12.55 -13.65 16.24
C ALA A 185 13.70 -13.47 15.21
N VAL A 186 13.51 -13.94 13.97
CA VAL A 186 14.54 -13.83 12.93
C VAL A 186 14.51 -12.43 12.31
N CYS A 187 15.61 -11.67 12.49
CA CYS A 187 15.77 -10.32 11.96
C CYS A 187 16.64 -10.28 10.68
N GLY A 188 16.39 -9.29 9.82
CA GLY A 188 17.29 -8.92 8.72
C GLY A 188 17.46 -9.97 7.63
N ALA A 189 16.59 -10.99 7.61
CA ALA A 189 16.74 -12.14 6.74
C ALA A 189 15.81 -12.02 5.53
N ARG A 190 16.36 -12.24 4.33
CA ARG A 190 15.57 -12.33 3.10
C ARG A 190 15.18 -13.77 2.81
N ARG A 191 13.95 -13.96 2.32
CA ARG A 191 13.42 -15.26 1.89
C ARG A 191 13.35 -15.33 0.38
N GLN A 192 13.46 -16.53 -0.18
CA GLN A 192 13.35 -16.78 -1.62
C GLN A 192 12.20 -17.73 -1.96
N SER A 193 11.56 -18.31 -0.94
CA SER A 193 10.36 -19.12 -1.08
C SER A 193 9.22 -18.34 -1.73
N LEU A 194 8.45 -19.07 -2.53
CA LEU A 194 7.26 -18.58 -3.22
C LEU A 194 6.11 -18.43 -2.22
N VAL A 195 5.63 -17.21 -1.98
CA VAL A 195 4.50 -16.91 -1.07
C VAL A 195 3.39 -16.17 -1.79
N GLN A 196 2.16 -16.26 -1.29
CA GLN A 196 0.98 -15.64 -1.86
C GLN A 196 0.14 -14.98 -0.75
N MET A 197 -0.65 -13.97 -1.10
CA MET A 197 -1.50 -13.27 -0.11
C MET A 197 -2.50 -14.20 0.60
N ILE A 198 -2.95 -15.29 -0.07
CA ILE A 198 -3.81 -16.31 0.54
C ILE A 198 -3.14 -17.06 1.71
N ASP A 199 -1.83 -16.96 1.86
CA ASP A 199 -1.07 -17.57 2.96
C ASP A 199 -1.21 -16.81 4.27
N TRP A 200 -1.68 -15.56 4.25
CA TRP A 200 -1.75 -14.72 5.44
C TRP A 200 -2.79 -15.24 6.44
N ALA A 201 -3.98 -15.58 5.96
CA ALA A 201 -5.04 -16.13 6.80
C ALA A 201 -4.61 -17.41 7.57
N PRO A 202 -4.10 -18.48 6.92
CA PRO A 202 -3.63 -19.65 7.65
C PRO A 202 -2.39 -19.36 8.52
N THR A 203 -1.57 -18.36 8.18
CA THR A 203 -0.46 -17.92 9.05
C THR A 203 -0.96 -17.29 10.35
N LEU A 204 -2.00 -16.44 10.28
CA LEU A 204 -2.62 -15.85 11.47
C LEU A 204 -3.31 -16.91 12.33
N LEU A 205 -4.05 -17.84 11.71
CA LEU A 205 -4.67 -18.94 12.45
C LEU A 205 -3.62 -19.82 13.15
N ASP A 206 -2.52 -20.16 12.47
CA ASP A 206 -1.38 -20.87 13.06
C ASP A 206 -0.75 -20.09 14.23
N TYR A 207 -0.59 -18.77 14.09
CA TYR A 207 -0.08 -17.90 15.15
C TYR A 207 -0.93 -17.95 16.42
N PHE A 208 -2.24 -17.82 16.28
CA PHE A 208 -3.21 -17.87 17.39
C PHE A 208 -3.59 -19.30 17.80
N GLN A 209 -2.90 -20.33 17.27
CA GLN A 209 -3.16 -21.75 17.54
C GLN A 209 -4.62 -22.16 17.28
N GLN A 210 -5.24 -21.55 16.26
CA GLN A 210 -6.60 -21.85 15.83
C GLN A 210 -6.60 -22.92 14.72
N PRO A 211 -7.65 -23.76 14.63
CA PRO A 211 -7.78 -24.71 13.54
C PRO A 211 -7.81 -24.01 12.18
N ILE A 212 -7.00 -24.49 11.24
CA ILE A 212 -7.02 -24.02 9.84
C ILE A 212 -8.09 -24.81 9.09
N PRO A 213 -9.10 -24.16 8.49
CA PRO A 213 -10.11 -24.83 7.67
C PRO A 213 -9.49 -25.62 6.52
N ALA A 214 -9.99 -26.83 6.28
CA ALA A 214 -9.43 -27.76 5.29
C ALA A 214 -9.57 -27.28 3.83
N ASP A 215 -10.44 -26.30 3.57
CA ASP A 215 -10.67 -25.68 2.26
C ASP A 215 -9.79 -24.44 2.02
N MET A 216 -9.02 -23.97 3.02
CA MET A 216 -8.01 -22.94 2.79
C MET A 216 -6.91 -23.47 1.86
N GLN A 217 -6.65 -22.72 0.79
CA GLN A 217 -5.60 -23.07 -0.18
C GLN A 217 -4.22 -22.51 0.19
N GLY A 218 -4.18 -21.46 1.01
CA GLY A 218 -2.95 -20.90 1.54
C GLY A 218 -2.26 -21.85 2.51
N GLN A 219 -0.99 -21.59 2.81
CA GLN A 219 -0.17 -22.37 3.72
C GLN A 219 0.42 -21.47 4.81
N PRO A 220 0.50 -21.94 6.08
CA PRO A 220 1.17 -21.19 7.13
C PRO A 220 2.62 -20.87 6.78
N LEU A 221 3.03 -19.61 7.01
CA LEU A 221 4.36 -19.12 6.67
C LEU A 221 5.38 -19.28 7.80
N ALA A 222 5.01 -19.82 8.96
CA ALA A 222 5.91 -19.92 10.12
C ALA A 222 7.30 -20.53 9.78
N LYS A 223 7.32 -21.60 9.00
CA LYS A 223 8.56 -22.24 8.54
C LYS A 223 9.30 -21.46 7.45
N VAL A 224 8.56 -20.77 6.57
CA VAL A 224 9.17 -19.85 5.59
C VAL A 224 9.90 -18.74 6.36
N ILE A 225 9.24 -18.15 7.35
CA ILE A 225 9.78 -17.07 8.17
C ILE A 225 11.01 -17.56 8.94
N ALA A 226 10.94 -18.71 9.60
CA ALA A 226 12.04 -19.22 10.43
C ALA A 226 13.27 -19.69 9.62
N SER A 227 13.08 -20.38 8.50
CA SER A 227 14.16 -21.12 7.82
C SER A 227 14.11 -21.14 6.29
N ASP A 228 13.23 -20.35 5.67
CA ASP A 228 12.99 -20.34 4.21
C ASP A 228 12.58 -21.72 3.65
N GLU A 229 11.89 -22.54 4.45
CA GLU A 229 11.34 -23.81 3.98
C GLU A 229 10.17 -23.55 3.01
N PRO A 230 10.26 -23.99 1.73
CA PRO A 230 9.22 -23.68 0.76
C PRO A 230 7.88 -24.35 1.09
N VAL A 231 6.80 -23.57 1.09
CA VAL A 231 5.42 -24.08 1.25
C VAL A 231 4.80 -24.60 -0.06
N ARG A 232 5.47 -24.40 -1.19
CA ARG A 232 5.02 -24.83 -2.52
C ARG A 232 6.18 -24.97 -3.50
N GLY A 233 5.96 -25.76 -4.56
CA GLY A 233 6.93 -25.93 -5.64
C GLY A 233 7.06 -24.69 -6.54
N ARG A 234 8.19 -24.55 -7.24
CA ARG A 234 8.50 -23.40 -8.12
C ARG A 234 7.66 -23.32 -9.42
N ARG A 235 6.57 -24.07 -9.54
CA ARG A 235 5.69 -24.03 -10.72
C ARG A 235 4.55 -23.04 -10.46
N ALA A 236 4.81 -21.79 -10.87
CA ALA A 236 3.92 -20.64 -11.00
C ALA A 236 3.64 -19.79 -9.73
N VAL A 237 4.09 -18.52 -9.87
CA VAL A 237 3.74 -17.20 -9.27
C VAL A 237 4.28 -16.72 -7.90
N TRP A 238 5.23 -15.74 -7.97
CA TRP A 238 5.78 -14.73 -6.99
C TRP A 238 7.07 -14.95 -6.13
N ARG A 239 8.22 -14.38 -6.53
CA ARG A 239 9.49 -14.44 -5.75
C ARG A 239 9.66 -13.29 -4.75
N VAL A 240 9.83 -13.60 -3.47
CA VAL A 240 10.25 -12.65 -2.40
C VAL A 240 11.68 -12.10 -2.63
#